data_AF-A0A2D5YNF8-F1
#
_entry.id   AF-A0A2D5YNF8-F1
#
_cell.length_a   1.000
_cell.length_b   1.000
_cell.length_c   1.000
_cell.angle_alpha   90.00
_cell.angle_beta   90.00
_cell.angle_gamma   90.00
#
_symmetry.space_group_name_H-M   'P 1'
#
loop_
_entity.id
_entity.type
_entity.pdbx_description
1 polymer ?
#
loop_
_entity_poly.entity_id
_entity_poly.type
_entity_poly.pdbx_seq_one_letter_code
_entity_poly.pdbx_strand_id
1 'polypeptide(L)'
;MFTKILQFTILTLISLYAFGLEVESLNQGSCYFHQDQMGDIKVASFNDSKSFQLNPTQWNDFLDGLGAHKADTLIHCSGHGARMVINFESDKGRECVWAKVNGSDIEILDRDLSNYNSGLCDGVVENRLIISFKSNGLSDTENFTQIENNYAIEINEVRELAKGVYEMSFESQSDDVFSVKSLLEKSKTLRYVDLVTRLRPVGDYKVIEELSK
;
A
#
# COMPACT_ATOMS: atom_id res chain seq x y z
N MET A 1 -46.72 -49.84 -17.94
CA MET A 1 -45.45 -49.81 -17.19
C MET A 1 -44.37 -49.01 -17.94
N PHE A 2 -44.69 -47.81 -18.44
CA PHE A 2 -43.77 -46.97 -19.23
C PHE A 2 -43.86 -45.46 -18.91
N THR A 3 -44.75 -45.05 -18.00
CA THR A 3 -44.98 -43.64 -17.66
C THR A 3 -44.20 -43.15 -16.45
N LYS A 4 -43.57 -44.03 -15.67
CA LYS A 4 -42.76 -43.64 -14.49
C LYS A 4 -41.28 -43.39 -14.78
N ILE A 5 -40.78 -43.75 -15.97
CA ILE A 5 -39.36 -43.54 -16.34
C ILE A 5 -39.14 -42.12 -16.87
N LEU A 6 -40.18 -41.47 -17.43
CA LEU A 6 -40.06 -40.14 -18.04
C LEU A 6 -40.03 -38.99 -17.02
N GLN A 7 -40.53 -39.20 -15.79
CA GLN A 7 -40.49 -38.19 -14.73
C GLN A 7 -39.15 -38.10 -14.00
N PHE A 8 -38.30 -39.14 -14.10
CA PHE A 8 -36.98 -39.11 -13.45
C PHE A 8 -35.91 -38.41 -14.29
N THR A 9 -36.10 -38.29 -15.60
CA THR A 9 -35.14 -37.65 -16.51
C THR A 9 -35.26 -36.12 -16.57
N ILE A 10 -36.37 -35.55 -16.10
CA ILE A 10 -36.59 -34.09 -16.11
C ILE A 10 -36.03 -33.42 -14.84
N LEU A 11 -35.89 -34.15 -13.73
CA LEU A 11 -35.41 -33.57 -12.48
C LEU A 11 -33.87 -33.40 -12.41
N THR A 12 -33.11 -34.05 -13.29
CA THR A 12 -31.64 -33.96 -13.35
C THR A 12 -31.13 -32.83 -14.25
N LEU A 13 -32.02 -32.08 -14.92
CA LEU A 13 -31.63 -31.01 -15.85
C LEU A 13 -31.57 -29.61 -15.21
N ILE A 14 -31.95 -29.46 -13.93
CA ILE A 14 -32.00 -28.14 -13.26
C ILE A 14 -30.73 -27.87 -12.41
N SER A 15 -29.83 -28.84 -12.23
CA SER A 15 -28.63 -28.68 -11.39
C SER A 15 -27.42 -28.03 -12.07
N LEU A 16 -27.57 -27.44 -13.27
CA LEU A 16 -26.43 -26.92 -14.04
C LEU A 16 -26.27 -25.39 -14.03
N TYR A 17 -27.10 -24.64 -13.30
CA TYR A 17 -26.88 -23.21 -13.09
C TYR A 17 -26.15 -22.94 -11.77
N ALA A 18 -25.02 -23.62 -11.55
CA ALA A 18 -24.00 -23.07 -10.69
C ALA A 18 -23.37 -21.92 -11.48
N PHE A 19 -23.80 -20.69 -11.21
CA PHE A 19 -23.08 -19.50 -11.67
C PHE A 19 -21.63 -19.67 -11.21
N GLY A 20 -20.74 -19.86 -12.16
CA GLY A 20 -19.32 -19.92 -11.91
C GLY A 20 -18.91 -18.59 -11.29
N LEU A 21 -18.71 -18.59 -9.98
CA LEU A 21 -17.94 -17.56 -9.31
C LEU A 21 -16.55 -17.63 -9.93
N GLU A 22 -16.16 -16.62 -10.70
CA GLU A 22 -14.80 -16.48 -11.18
C GLU A 22 -13.91 -16.28 -9.95
N VAL A 23 -13.31 -17.38 -9.50
CA VAL A 23 -12.18 -17.34 -8.59
C VAL A 23 -11.00 -16.91 -9.45
N GLU A 24 -10.65 -15.63 -9.40
CA GLU A 24 -9.41 -15.14 -9.99
C GLU A 24 -8.23 -15.76 -9.23
N SER A 25 -7.72 -16.85 -9.80
CA SER A 25 -6.48 -17.49 -9.35
C SER A 25 -5.31 -16.60 -9.74
N LEU A 26 -4.83 -15.82 -8.78
CA LEU A 26 -3.70 -14.94 -8.99
C LEU A 26 -2.40 -15.56 -8.44
N ASN A 27 -1.29 -15.29 -9.12
CA ASN A 27 -0.06 -16.10 -9.11
C ASN A 27 0.62 -16.25 -7.73
N GLN A 28 0.23 -15.50 -6.69
CA GLN A 28 0.80 -15.66 -5.34
C GLN A 28 -0.20 -15.46 -4.20
N GLY A 29 -1.49 -15.39 -4.50
CA GLY A 29 -2.54 -15.27 -3.49
C GLY A 29 -3.88 -15.09 -4.13
N SER A 30 -4.94 -15.37 -3.39
CA SER A 30 -6.29 -15.19 -3.91
C SER A 30 -7.15 -14.63 -2.80
N CYS A 31 -8.01 -13.70 -3.17
CA CYS A 31 -9.07 -13.24 -2.32
C CYS A 31 -10.35 -13.23 -3.13
N TYR A 32 -11.43 -13.64 -2.47
CA TYR A 32 -12.76 -13.41 -2.95
C TYR A 32 -13.28 -12.09 -2.40
N PHE A 33 -13.94 -11.34 -3.27
CA PHE A 33 -14.51 -10.04 -2.96
C PHE A 33 -15.97 -10.01 -3.35
N HIS A 34 -16.82 -9.66 -2.39
CA HIS A 34 -18.22 -9.41 -2.65
C HIS A 34 -18.66 -8.15 -1.95
N GLN A 35 -19.38 -7.32 -2.69
CA GLN A 35 -20.03 -6.14 -2.17
C GLN A 35 -21.53 -6.37 -2.31
N ASP A 36 -22.28 -6.15 -1.24
CA ASP A 36 -23.73 -6.24 -1.28
C ASP A 36 -24.40 -4.88 -1.53
N GLN A 37 -25.72 -4.92 -1.70
CA GLN A 37 -26.52 -3.73 -2.01
C GLN A 37 -26.57 -2.69 -0.88
N MET A 38 -26.14 -3.06 0.34
CA MET A 38 -26.09 -2.17 1.49
C MET A 38 -24.73 -1.49 1.63
N GLY A 39 -23.78 -1.79 0.75
CA GLY A 39 -22.42 -1.26 0.79
C GLY A 39 -21.48 -2.04 1.72
N ASP A 40 -21.94 -3.15 2.32
CA ASP A 40 -21.07 -4.00 3.12
C ASP A 40 -20.11 -4.75 2.20
N ILE A 41 -18.85 -4.78 2.60
CA ILE A 41 -17.78 -5.42 1.82
C ILE A 41 -17.32 -6.67 2.54
N LYS A 42 -17.44 -7.79 1.84
CA LYS A 42 -17.07 -9.12 2.31
C LYS A 42 -15.84 -9.58 1.55
N VAL A 43 -14.82 -9.93 2.30
CA VAL A 43 -13.53 -10.38 1.77
C VAL A 43 -13.23 -11.73 2.37
N ALA A 44 -12.89 -12.70 1.53
CA ALA A 44 -12.30 -13.95 1.98
C ALA A 44 -10.90 -14.06 1.40
N SER A 45 -9.88 -14.08 2.24
CA SER A 45 -8.50 -14.28 1.81
C SER A 45 -8.10 -15.73 2.04
N PHE A 46 -7.74 -16.39 0.94
CA PHE A 46 -7.42 -17.82 0.99
C PHE A 46 -6.03 -18.07 1.60
N ASN A 47 -5.11 -17.10 1.47
CA ASN A 47 -3.74 -17.24 1.97
C ASN A 47 -3.61 -17.14 3.48
N ASP A 48 -4.42 -16.30 4.15
CA ASP A 48 -4.46 -16.27 5.61
C ASP A 48 -5.60 -17.10 6.20
N SER A 49 -6.40 -17.77 5.33
CA SER A 49 -7.56 -18.58 5.71
C SER A 49 -8.57 -17.80 6.56
N LYS A 50 -8.73 -16.50 6.31
CA LYS A 50 -9.67 -15.63 7.02
C LYS A 50 -10.69 -15.02 6.08
N SER A 51 -11.87 -14.77 6.63
CA SER A 51 -12.87 -13.90 6.00
C SER A 51 -13.26 -12.80 6.96
N PHE A 52 -13.54 -11.62 6.41
CA PHE A 52 -14.00 -10.48 7.18
C PHE A 52 -15.07 -9.70 6.41
N GLN A 53 -15.85 -8.94 7.17
CA GLN A 53 -16.85 -8.02 6.65
C GLN A 53 -16.53 -6.63 7.18
N LEU A 54 -16.49 -5.65 6.28
CA LEU A 54 -16.34 -4.25 6.60
C LEU A 54 -17.70 -3.57 6.47
N ASN A 55 -18.18 -3.04 7.59
CA ASN A 55 -19.35 -2.18 7.62
C ASN A 55 -18.94 -0.73 7.32
N PRO A 56 -19.65 0.01 6.46
CA PRO A 56 -19.32 1.40 6.13
C PRO A 56 -19.19 2.34 7.33
N THR A 57 -20.02 2.18 8.36
CA THR A 57 -19.96 3.01 9.59
C THR A 57 -18.64 2.79 10.31
N GLN A 58 -18.28 1.54 10.56
CA GLN A 58 -17.02 1.21 11.23
C GLN A 58 -15.81 1.70 10.43
N TRP A 59 -15.88 1.59 9.09
CA TRP A 59 -14.82 2.07 8.23
C TRP A 59 -14.66 3.58 8.29
N ASN A 60 -15.77 4.32 8.26
CA ASN A 60 -15.74 5.77 8.39
C ASN A 60 -15.20 6.22 9.75
N ASP A 61 -15.61 5.57 10.84
CA ASP A 61 -15.07 5.84 12.18
C ASP A 61 -13.54 5.61 12.22
N PHE A 62 -13.06 4.57 11.54
CA PHE A 62 -11.63 4.28 11.41
C PHE A 62 -10.90 5.37 10.61
N LEU A 63 -11.44 5.79 9.46
CA LEU A 63 -10.87 6.86 8.64
C LEU A 63 -10.85 8.20 9.38
N ASP A 64 -11.91 8.54 10.09
CA ASP A 64 -11.98 9.75 10.90
C ASP A 64 -10.98 9.69 12.06
N GLY A 65 -10.77 8.51 12.66
CA GLY A 65 -9.71 8.27 13.64
C GLY A 65 -8.29 8.45 13.10
N LEU A 66 -8.08 8.26 11.79
CA LEU A 66 -6.82 8.58 11.11
C LEU A 66 -6.66 10.09 10.83
N GLY A 67 -7.75 10.86 10.90
CA GLY A 67 -7.81 12.25 10.48
C GLY A 67 -7.90 12.41 8.96
N ALA A 68 -8.53 11.45 8.27
CA ALA A 68 -8.64 11.45 6.81
C ALA A 68 -9.74 12.41 6.30
N HIS A 69 -9.32 13.42 5.52
CA HIS A 69 -10.22 14.35 4.83
C HIS A 69 -10.73 13.77 3.52
N LYS A 70 -9.84 13.11 2.79
CA LYS A 70 -10.08 12.41 1.52
C LYS A 70 -9.29 11.12 1.54
N ALA A 71 -9.86 10.01 1.10
CA ALA A 71 -9.20 8.71 1.14
C ALA A 71 -9.54 7.86 -0.07
N ASP A 72 -8.52 7.26 -0.69
CA ASP A 72 -8.69 6.15 -1.63
C ASP A 72 -8.41 4.85 -0.90
N THR A 73 -9.39 3.95 -0.90
CA THR A 73 -9.30 2.66 -0.23
C THR A 73 -9.19 1.54 -1.25
N LEU A 74 -8.15 0.72 -1.10
CA LEU A 74 -7.92 -0.46 -1.91
C LEU A 74 -7.78 -1.68 -1.01
N ILE A 75 -8.16 -2.84 -1.54
CA ILE A 75 -7.80 -4.12 -0.93
C ILE A 75 -6.71 -4.75 -1.76
N HIS A 76 -5.57 -4.98 -1.13
CA HIS A 76 -4.43 -5.68 -1.68
C HIS A 76 -4.43 -7.14 -1.25
N CYS A 77 -4.29 -8.05 -2.21
CA CYS A 77 -4.29 -9.48 -1.98
C CYS A 77 -3.02 -10.11 -2.52
N SER A 78 -2.28 -10.76 -1.62
CA SER A 78 -0.95 -11.28 -1.92
C SER A 78 -0.66 -12.58 -1.15
N GLY A 79 0.57 -13.07 -1.26
CA GLY A 79 1.17 -14.13 -0.45
C GLY A 79 0.91 -14.02 1.06
N HIS A 80 0.72 -12.81 1.56
CA HIS A 80 0.56 -12.53 2.99
C HIS A 80 -0.91 -12.37 3.44
N GLY A 81 -1.86 -12.65 2.55
CA GLY A 81 -3.30 -12.48 2.77
C GLY A 81 -3.82 -11.13 2.28
N ALA A 82 -5.05 -10.80 2.67
CA ALA A 82 -5.70 -9.52 2.35
C ALA A 82 -5.22 -8.41 3.28
N ARG A 83 -4.93 -7.24 2.72
CA ARG A 83 -4.58 -6.01 3.42
C ARG A 83 -5.39 -4.85 2.84
N MET A 84 -5.80 -3.94 3.71
CA MET A 84 -6.34 -2.65 3.29
C MET A 84 -5.16 -1.71 3.02
N VAL A 85 -5.20 -1.03 1.88
CA VAL A 85 -4.25 0.05 1.55
C VAL A 85 -5.05 1.33 1.42
N ILE A 86 -4.65 2.34 2.17
CA ILE A 86 -5.39 3.58 2.32
C ILE A 86 -4.44 4.72 2.00
N ASN A 87 -4.70 5.41 0.91
CA ASN A 87 -3.99 6.63 0.53
C ASN A 87 -4.88 7.81 0.84
N PHE A 88 -4.50 8.64 1.82
CA PHE A 88 -5.39 9.69 2.31
C PHE A 88 -4.67 11.02 2.54
N GLU A 89 -5.47 12.08 2.58
CA GLU A 89 -5.03 13.43 2.91
C GLU A 89 -5.43 13.76 4.34
N SER A 90 -4.48 14.24 5.14
CA SER A 90 -4.67 14.73 6.51
C SER A 90 -4.04 16.12 6.68
N ASP A 91 -4.15 16.70 7.87
CA ASP A 91 -3.50 17.98 8.21
C ASP A 91 -1.97 17.92 8.12
N LYS A 92 -1.39 16.71 8.15
CA LYS A 92 0.06 16.48 8.04
C LYS A 92 0.53 16.28 6.61
N GLY A 93 -0.39 16.30 5.65
CA GLY A 93 -0.13 15.99 4.25
C GLY A 93 -0.70 14.65 3.84
N ARG A 94 -0.11 14.04 2.81
CA ARG A 94 -0.59 12.76 2.27
C ARG A 94 0.09 11.58 2.94
N GLU A 95 -0.72 10.64 3.36
CA GLU A 95 -0.31 9.50 4.17
C GLU A 95 -0.76 8.19 3.51
N CYS A 96 0.02 7.15 3.75
CA CYS A 96 -0.23 5.80 3.30
C CYS A 96 -0.36 4.89 4.52
N VAL A 97 -1.51 4.25 4.68
CA VAL A 97 -1.75 3.27 5.73
C VAL A 97 -1.97 1.90 5.11
N TRP A 98 -1.22 0.93 5.63
CA TRP A 98 -1.47 -0.48 5.40
C TRP A 98 -2.08 -1.07 6.66
N ALA A 99 -3.24 -1.69 6.52
CA ALA A 99 -3.98 -2.24 7.65
C ALA A 99 -4.46 -3.67 7.38
N LYS A 100 -4.74 -4.38 8.46
CA LYS A 100 -5.31 -5.73 8.44
C LYS A 100 -6.59 -5.76 9.27
N VAL A 101 -7.60 -6.46 8.77
CA VAL A 101 -8.82 -6.72 9.53
C VAL A 101 -8.64 -8.00 10.34
N ASN A 102 -8.91 -7.94 11.64
CA ASN A 102 -8.84 -9.08 12.55
C ASN A 102 -10.13 -9.18 13.37
N GLY A 103 -11.09 -9.97 12.90
CA GLY A 103 -12.42 -10.02 13.50
C GLY A 103 -13.15 -8.70 13.27
N SER A 104 -13.54 -8.04 14.36
CA SER A 104 -14.16 -6.71 14.34
C SER A 104 -13.15 -5.57 14.39
N ASP A 105 -11.85 -5.82 14.48
CA ASP A 105 -10.86 -4.75 14.66
C ASP A 105 -10.07 -4.50 13.37
N ILE A 106 -9.65 -3.25 13.15
CA ILE A 106 -8.77 -2.85 12.05
C ILE A 106 -7.43 -2.46 12.67
N GLU A 107 -6.41 -3.29 12.41
CA GLU A 107 -5.06 -3.13 12.91
C GLU A 107 -4.20 -2.40 11.87
N ILE A 108 -3.62 -1.26 12.24
CA ILE A 108 -2.63 -0.56 11.41
C ILE A 108 -1.31 -1.32 11.49
N LEU A 109 -0.82 -1.76 10.34
CA LEU A 109 0.49 -2.42 10.23
C LEU A 109 1.59 -1.37 10.04
N ASP A 110 1.35 -0.45 9.11
CA ASP A 110 2.28 0.63 8.79
C ASP A 110 1.49 1.92 8.52
N ARG A 111 2.08 3.04 8.92
CA ARG A 111 1.62 4.40 8.60
C ARG A 111 2.85 5.20 8.18
N ASP A 112 2.92 5.52 6.90
CA ASP A 112 4.05 6.21 6.27
C ASP A 112 3.51 7.38 5.43
N LEU A 113 4.39 8.17 4.81
CA LEU A 113 3.98 9.25 3.90
C LEU A 113 3.55 8.68 2.53
N SER A 114 2.79 9.46 1.76
CA SER A 114 2.41 9.10 0.39
C SER A 114 2.87 10.16 -0.60
N ASN A 115 3.59 9.75 -1.65
CA ASN A 115 3.93 10.59 -2.81
C ASN A 115 2.88 10.51 -3.93
N TYR A 116 1.76 9.82 -3.71
CA TYR A 116 0.71 9.61 -4.70
C TYR A 116 -0.54 10.43 -4.36
N ASN A 117 -1.09 11.12 -5.37
CA ASN A 117 -2.32 11.90 -5.22
C ASN A 117 -3.58 11.03 -5.12
N SER A 118 -3.50 9.78 -5.56
CA SER A 118 -4.59 8.82 -5.53
C SER A 118 -4.10 7.39 -5.74
N GLY A 119 -4.95 6.42 -5.41
CA GLY A 119 -4.73 5.00 -5.67
C GLY A 119 -3.73 4.33 -4.74
N LEU A 120 -3.16 3.21 -5.21
CA LEU A 120 -2.22 2.39 -4.44
C LEU A 120 -1.01 3.21 -3.98
N CYS A 121 -0.63 3.03 -2.73
CA CYS A 121 0.57 3.61 -2.15
C CYS A 121 1.40 2.54 -1.44
N ASP A 122 2.72 2.57 -1.63
CA ASP A 122 3.63 1.66 -0.92
C ASP A 122 4.04 2.19 0.46
N GLY A 123 3.98 3.51 0.65
CA GLY A 123 4.43 4.19 1.87
C GLY A 123 5.89 4.61 1.75
N VAL A 124 6.12 5.91 1.93
CA VAL A 124 7.43 6.57 1.90
C VAL A 124 7.92 6.71 3.34
N VAL A 125 9.07 6.12 3.62
CA VAL A 125 9.68 6.16 4.96
C VAL A 125 10.18 7.57 5.22
N GLU A 126 9.73 8.15 6.33
CA GLU A 126 10.13 9.50 6.73
C GLU A 126 11.65 9.61 6.89
N ASN A 127 12.16 10.78 6.51
CA ASN A 127 13.55 11.17 6.75
C ASN A 127 14.61 10.20 6.20
N ARG A 128 14.27 9.45 5.15
CA ARG A 128 15.17 8.52 4.48
C ARG A 128 15.15 8.70 2.97
N LEU A 129 16.35 8.72 2.38
CA LEU A 129 16.53 8.85 0.93
C LEU A 129 17.59 7.86 0.44
N ILE A 130 17.39 7.38 -0.79
CA ILE A 130 18.42 6.68 -1.54
C ILE A 130 19.14 7.72 -2.41
N ILE A 131 20.46 7.72 -2.34
CA ILE A 131 21.29 8.67 -3.09
C ILE A 131 22.44 7.96 -3.80
N SER A 132 22.96 8.62 -4.84
CA SER A 132 24.25 8.28 -5.43
C SER A 132 25.01 9.53 -5.84
N PHE A 133 26.33 9.50 -5.72
CA PHE A 133 27.18 10.62 -6.08
C PHE A 133 27.57 10.59 -7.56
N LYS A 134 27.81 11.77 -8.14
CA LYS A 134 28.53 11.87 -9.42
C LYS A 134 30.01 11.56 -9.19
N SER A 135 30.66 11.01 -10.21
CA SER A 135 32.12 10.88 -10.18
C SER A 135 32.73 12.28 -10.23
N ASN A 136 33.29 12.73 -9.10
CA ASN A 136 33.86 14.06 -8.92
C ASN A 136 35.26 14.00 -8.28
N GLY A 137 35.82 12.80 -8.08
CA GLY A 137 37.13 12.60 -7.47
C GLY A 137 37.18 12.80 -5.95
N LEU A 138 36.04 13.08 -5.30
CA LEU A 138 35.93 13.17 -3.85
C LEU A 138 35.65 11.80 -3.24
N SER A 139 36.08 11.61 -1.99
CA SER A 139 35.66 10.48 -1.17
C SER A 139 34.18 10.59 -0.78
N ASP A 140 33.56 9.46 -0.40
CA ASP A 140 32.16 9.46 0.03
C ASP A 140 31.95 10.34 1.27
N THR A 141 32.87 10.31 2.24
CA THR A 141 32.82 11.18 3.43
C THR A 141 32.81 12.66 3.04
N GLU A 142 33.68 13.09 2.12
CA GLU A 142 33.70 14.48 1.65
C GLU A 142 32.40 14.86 0.93
N ASN A 143 31.82 13.93 0.16
CA ASN A 143 30.55 14.16 -0.51
C ASN A 143 29.39 14.33 0.48
N PHE A 144 29.33 13.53 1.56
CA PHE A 144 28.33 13.69 2.61
C PHE A 144 28.50 15.01 3.36
N THR A 145 29.73 15.38 3.74
CA THR A 145 30.02 16.68 4.37
C THR A 145 29.61 17.85 3.46
N GLN A 146 29.75 17.72 2.14
CA GLN A 146 29.23 18.74 1.22
C GLN A 146 27.71 18.83 1.22
N ILE A 147 26.99 17.71 1.36
CA ILE A 147 25.53 17.73 1.46
C ILE A 147 25.11 18.48 2.72
N GLU A 148 25.66 18.10 3.88
CA GLU A 148 25.30 18.70 5.16
C GLU A 148 25.51 20.22 5.15
N ASN A 149 26.68 20.66 4.68
CA ASN A 149 27.04 22.08 4.66
C ASN A 149 26.25 22.89 3.63
N ASN A 150 26.00 22.35 2.43
CA ASN A 150 25.37 23.10 1.35
C ASN A 150 23.85 23.17 1.46
N TYR A 151 23.23 22.21 2.16
CA TYR A 151 21.78 22.06 2.22
C TYR A 151 21.22 22.15 3.64
N ALA A 152 22.06 22.34 4.65
CA ALA A 152 21.65 22.42 6.06
C ALA A 152 20.84 21.20 6.52
N ILE A 153 21.29 20.02 6.11
CA ILE A 153 20.70 18.72 6.47
C ILE A 153 21.66 18.04 7.45
N GLU A 154 21.16 17.52 8.57
CA GLU A 154 21.96 16.74 9.51
C GLU A 154 21.82 15.25 9.16
N ILE A 155 22.92 14.60 8.75
CA ILE A 155 22.89 13.19 8.35
C ILE A 155 23.16 12.32 9.58
N ASN A 156 22.21 11.46 9.93
CA ASN A 156 22.25 10.63 11.13
C ASN A 156 22.91 9.26 10.87
N GLU A 157 22.53 8.63 9.76
CA GLU A 157 22.97 7.28 9.41
C GLU A 157 23.18 7.19 7.90
N VAL A 158 24.26 6.53 7.48
CA VAL A 158 24.50 6.18 6.08
C VAL A 158 24.76 4.69 5.99
N ARG A 159 24.05 4.03 5.09
CA ARG A 159 24.21 2.61 4.77
C ARG A 159 24.45 2.43 3.28
N GLU A 160 25.55 1.80 2.91
CA GLU A 160 25.79 1.43 1.52
C GLU A 160 24.89 0.24 1.14
N LEU A 161 24.05 0.42 0.12
CA LEU A 161 23.16 -0.62 -0.41
C LEU A 161 23.84 -1.42 -1.53
N ALA A 162 24.62 -0.72 -2.33
CA ALA A 162 25.44 -1.24 -3.41
C ALA A 162 26.58 -0.25 -3.67
N LYS A 163 27.58 -0.67 -4.44
CA LYS A 163 28.75 0.18 -4.74
C LYS A 163 28.34 1.57 -5.24
N GLY A 164 28.57 2.60 -4.42
CA GLY A 164 28.25 4.00 -4.74
C GLY A 164 26.76 4.38 -4.69
N VAL A 165 25.93 3.54 -4.07
CA VAL A 165 24.50 3.78 -3.81
C VAL A 165 24.26 3.64 -2.31
N TYR A 166 23.75 4.71 -1.71
CA TYR A 166 23.61 4.82 -0.27
C TYR A 166 22.15 5.06 0.09
N GLU A 167 21.71 4.45 1.17
CA GLU A 167 20.58 4.92 1.95
C GLU A 167 21.11 5.86 3.02
N MET A 168 20.56 7.06 3.10
CA MET A 168 20.86 8.00 4.18
C MET A 168 19.59 8.28 4.98
N SER A 169 19.73 8.36 6.30
CA SER A 169 18.75 8.97 7.17
C SER A 169 19.24 10.34 7.65
N PHE A 170 18.33 11.25 7.87
CA PHE A 170 18.64 12.61 8.27
C PHE A 170 17.65 13.14 9.30
N GLU A 171 18.01 14.21 9.99
CA GLU A 171 17.07 15.01 10.74
C GLU A 171 16.72 16.25 9.92
N SER A 172 15.43 16.56 9.83
CA SER A 172 14.95 17.78 9.21
C SER A 172 14.21 18.61 10.24
N GLN A 173 14.67 19.84 10.46
CA GLN A 173 14.12 20.73 11.48
C GLN A 173 12.79 21.39 11.05
N SER A 174 12.43 21.35 9.76
CA SER A 174 11.22 22.01 9.25
C SER A 174 10.57 21.37 8.01
N ASP A 175 11.30 20.54 7.27
CA ASP A 175 10.93 20.18 5.91
C ASP A 175 10.64 18.67 5.80
N ASP A 176 9.52 18.30 5.15
CA ASP A 176 9.22 16.90 4.88
C ASP A 176 10.26 16.27 3.92
N VAL A 177 10.34 14.93 3.91
CA VAL A 177 11.27 14.18 3.05
C VAL A 177 11.17 14.55 1.56
N PHE A 178 9.99 15.00 1.10
CA PHE A 178 9.75 15.41 -0.28
C PHE A 178 10.43 16.74 -0.62
N SER A 179 10.42 17.68 0.31
CA SER A 179 11.09 18.97 0.20
C SER A 179 12.61 18.78 0.18
N VAL A 180 13.14 17.95 1.08
CA VAL A 180 14.57 17.59 1.11
C VAL A 180 14.98 16.88 -0.18
N LYS A 181 14.18 15.92 -0.67
CA LYS A 181 14.43 15.27 -1.97
C LYS A 181 14.52 16.31 -3.10
N SER A 182 13.53 17.20 -3.19
CA SER A 182 13.45 18.22 -4.24
C SER A 182 14.63 19.21 -4.21
N LEU A 183 15.16 19.48 -3.01
CA LEU A 183 16.35 20.28 -2.81
C LEU A 183 17.60 19.56 -3.32
N LEU A 184 17.78 18.29 -2.95
CA LEU A 184 18.94 17.48 -3.31
C LEU A 184 18.96 17.05 -4.78
N GLU A 185 17.82 16.90 -5.44
CA GLU A 185 17.73 16.63 -6.88
C GLU A 185 18.36 17.75 -7.73
N LYS A 186 18.39 18.98 -7.20
CA LYS A 186 19.04 20.13 -7.85
C LYS A 186 20.56 20.17 -7.61
N SER A 187 21.10 19.22 -6.84
CA SER A 187 22.51 19.18 -6.49
C SER A 187 23.41 18.88 -7.69
N LYS A 188 24.54 19.59 -7.74
CA LYS A 188 25.61 19.26 -8.67
C LYS A 188 26.40 18.03 -8.22
N THR A 189 26.43 17.71 -6.93
CA THR A 189 27.17 16.59 -6.33
C THR A 189 26.47 15.25 -6.54
N LEU A 190 25.13 15.24 -6.48
CA LEU A 190 24.33 14.02 -6.60
C LEU A 190 24.02 13.67 -8.05
N ARG A 191 24.10 12.38 -8.37
CA ARG A 191 23.67 11.79 -9.63
C ARG A 191 22.18 11.48 -9.59
N TYR A 192 21.70 10.97 -8.47
CA TYR A 192 20.32 10.54 -8.27
C TYR A 192 19.97 10.62 -6.79
N VAL A 193 18.69 10.91 -6.53
CA VAL A 193 18.06 11.02 -5.22
C VAL A 193 16.66 10.45 -5.35
N ASP A 194 16.26 9.58 -4.43
CA ASP A 194 14.95 8.96 -4.45
C ASP A 194 14.45 8.60 -3.06
N LEU A 195 13.15 8.34 -3.00
CA LEU A 195 12.45 8.02 -1.78
C LEU A 195 12.75 6.58 -1.38
N VAL A 196 12.93 6.35 -0.09
CA VAL A 196 12.87 5.00 0.47
C VAL A 196 11.40 4.64 0.63
N THR A 197 10.92 3.64 -0.10
CA THR A 197 9.57 3.10 0.06
C THR A 197 9.60 1.77 0.80
N ARG A 198 8.48 1.42 1.46
CA ARG A 198 8.32 0.08 2.02
C ARG A 198 8.22 -0.94 0.89
N LEU A 199 8.94 -2.04 1.03
CA LEU A 199 8.75 -3.18 0.14
C LEU A 199 7.42 -3.85 0.46
N ARG A 200 6.52 -3.87 -0.52
CA ARG A 200 5.22 -4.54 -0.43
C ARG A 200 5.23 -5.85 -1.19
N PRO A 201 4.51 -6.89 -0.71
CA PRO A 201 4.44 -8.15 -1.43
C PRO A 201 3.74 -7.97 -2.76
N VAL A 202 4.17 -8.72 -3.77
CA VAL A 202 3.50 -8.75 -5.07
C VAL A 202 2.09 -9.32 -4.89
N GLY A 203 1.11 -8.67 -5.48
CA GLY A 203 -0.29 -9.05 -5.37
C GLY A 203 -1.19 -8.14 -6.19
N ASP A 204 -2.47 -8.44 -6.16
CA ASP A 204 -3.50 -7.73 -6.91
C ASP A 204 -4.24 -6.77 -6.00
N TYR A 205 -4.79 -5.73 -6.60
CA TYR A 205 -5.49 -4.68 -5.90
C TYR A 205 -6.89 -4.49 -6.48
N LYS A 206 -7.85 -4.26 -5.60
CA LYS A 206 -9.20 -3.86 -5.95
C LYS A 206 -9.53 -2.54 -5.28
N VAL A 207 -9.86 -1.53 -6.08
CA VAL A 207 -10.35 -0.25 -5.58
C VAL A 207 -11.74 -0.47 -5.00
N ILE A 208 -12.01 0.16 -3.86
CA ILE A 208 -13.30 0.11 -3.17
C ILE A 208 -13.85 1.53 -3.13
N GLU A 209 -14.64 1.88 -4.13
CA GLU A 209 -15.15 3.25 -4.32
C GLU A 209 -16.02 3.71 -3.14
N GLU A 210 -16.79 2.80 -2.55
CA GLU A 210 -17.72 3.07 -1.45
C GLU A 210 -17.04 3.24 -0.10
N LEU A 211 -15.80 2.77 0.03
CA LEU A 211 -14.92 3.03 1.18
C LEU A 211 -13.94 4.17 0.92
N SER A 212 -14.03 4.78 -0.26
CA SER A 212 -13.26 5.98 -0.60
C SER A 212 -14.10 7.22 -0.27
N LYS A 213 -13.44 8.25 0.25
CA LYS A 213 -14.03 9.50 0.75
C LYS A 213 -13.56 10.67 -0.09
#